data_AF-A0A847GS95-F1
#
_entry.id   AF-A0A847GS95-F1
#
_cell.length_a   1.000
_cell.length_b   1.000
_cell.length_c   1.000
_cell.angle_alpha   90.00
_cell.angle_beta   90.00
_cell.angle_gamma   90.00
#
_symmetry.space_group_name_H-M   'P 1'
#
loop_
_entity.id
_entity.type
_entity.pdbx_description
1 polymer ?
#
loop_
_entity_poly.entity_id
_entity_poly.type
_entity_poly.pdbx_seq_one_letter_code
_entity_poly.pdbx_strand_id
1 'polypeptide(L)'
;MALTVTEKEHWRDRISHRIDKRIEQLQAAEPNLKDRIEREARSRALQSLGLAEMQAELDRVECEKAALEKQEKQTQRRMLAHVRGVPVEDLADNYYGYHGNDEVKTAVSRRQKIHEDELLAECDTGREILRLREEKENLLDTIWLASSPSQLKTLWTKVAELLSTEPTQLERDALAIPALDASGN
;
A
#
# COMPACT_ATOMS: atom_id res chain seq x y z
N MET A 1 25.32 -74.35 20.38
CA MET A 1 25.54 -73.17 21.23
C MET A 1 24.68 -72.03 20.69
N ALA A 2 23.94 -71.35 21.56
CA ALA A 2 23.08 -70.23 21.15
C ALA A 2 23.90 -68.95 21.06
N LEU A 3 23.72 -68.18 19.98
CA LEU A 3 24.35 -66.86 19.80
C LEU A 3 24.02 -65.97 21.00
N THR A 4 25.05 -65.30 21.53
CA THR A 4 24.90 -64.29 22.58
C THR A 4 24.11 -63.09 22.05
N VAL A 5 23.47 -62.34 22.94
CA VAL A 5 22.63 -61.20 22.54
C VAL A 5 23.44 -60.17 21.74
N THR A 6 24.68 -59.92 22.14
CA THR A 6 25.62 -59.02 21.47
C THR A 6 26.00 -59.48 20.06
N GLU A 7 26.20 -60.79 19.85
CA GLU A 7 26.43 -61.33 18.51
C GLU A 7 25.21 -61.19 17.61
N LYS A 8 23.99 -61.36 18.16
CA LYS A 8 22.74 -61.15 17.40
C LYS A 8 22.56 -59.69 17.00
N GLU A 9 22.88 -58.75 17.88
CA GLU A 9 22.86 -57.31 17.60
C GLU A 9 23.88 -56.95 16.52
N HIS A 10 25.11 -57.45 16.62
CA HIS A 10 26.14 -57.24 15.60
C HIS A 10 25.70 -57.70 14.19
N TRP A 11 25.11 -58.89 14.11
CA TRP A 11 24.58 -59.40 12.84
C TRP A 11 23.36 -58.62 12.35
N ARG A 12 22.48 -58.17 13.25
CA ARG A 12 21.35 -57.31 12.91
C ARG A 12 21.84 -56.00 12.28
N ASP A 13 22.76 -55.30 12.92
CA ASP A 13 23.25 -54.00 12.43
C ASP A 13 23.96 -54.15 11.08
N ARG A 14 24.75 -55.21 10.92
CA ARG A 14 25.45 -55.50 9.67
C ARG A 14 24.50 -55.85 8.53
N ILE A 15 23.39 -56.53 8.82
CA ILE A 15 22.33 -56.81 7.84
C ILE A 15 21.59 -55.53 7.47
N SER A 16 21.18 -54.73 8.46
CA SER A 16 20.53 -53.43 8.24
C SER A 16 21.38 -52.54 7.36
N HIS A 17 22.66 -52.35 7.69
CA HIS A 17 23.56 -51.51 6.90
C HIS A 17 23.74 -51.99 5.45
N ARG A 18 23.76 -53.31 5.20
CA ARG A 18 23.80 -53.85 3.83
C ARG A 18 22.52 -53.58 3.06
N ILE A 19 21.37 -53.63 3.74
CA ILE A 19 20.07 -53.30 3.15
C ILE A 19 20.01 -51.81 2.84
N ASP A 20 20.39 -50.94 3.79
CA ASP A 20 20.40 -49.48 3.61
C ASP A 20 21.28 -49.08 2.44
N LYS A 21 22.50 -49.61 2.36
CA LYS A 21 23.40 -49.35 1.23
C LYS A 21 22.81 -49.78 -0.11
N ARG A 22 22.00 -50.84 -0.14
CA ARG A 22 21.32 -51.29 -1.36
C ARG A 22 20.14 -50.37 -1.70
N ILE A 23 19.40 -49.90 -0.69
CA ILE A 23 18.32 -48.92 -0.86
C ILE A 23 18.89 -47.60 -1.41
N GLU A 24 19.99 -47.11 -0.86
CA GLU A 24 20.67 -45.89 -1.34
C GLU A 24 21.10 -46.01 -2.81
N GLN A 25 21.67 -47.16 -3.21
CA GLN A 25 22.02 -47.41 -4.61
C GLN A 25 20.80 -47.41 -5.53
N LEU A 26 19.68 -47.95 -5.08
CA LEU A 26 18.43 -47.95 -5.85
C LEU A 26 17.83 -46.54 -5.96
N GLN A 27 17.90 -45.75 -4.88
CA GLN A 27 17.48 -44.35 -4.89
C GLN A 27 18.39 -43.48 -5.78
N ALA A 28 19.69 -43.74 -5.79
CA ALA A 28 20.65 -43.04 -6.65
C ALA A 28 20.47 -43.40 -8.13
N ALA A 29 20.01 -44.61 -8.44
CA ALA A 29 19.71 -45.04 -9.81
C ALA A 29 18.45 -44.37 -10.39
N GLU A 30 17.49 -44.00 -9.53
CA GLU A 30 16.30 -43.24 -9.93
C GLU A 30 16.10 -42.00 -9.02
N PRO A 31 16.80 -40.88 -9.29
CA PRO A 31 16.76 -39.69 -8.43
C PRO A 31 15.36 -39.09 -8.24
N ASN A 32 14.48 -39.24 -9.22
CA ASN A 32 13.11 -38.69 -9.21
C ASN A 32 12.06 -39.69 -8.67
N LEU A 33 12.46 -40.92 -8.30
CA LEU A 33 11.52 -41.97 -7.88
C LEU A 33 10.75 -41.56 -6.63
N LYS A 34 11.45 -40.98 -5.65
CA LYS A 34 10.86 -40.55 -4.39
C LYS A 34 9.81 -39.47 -4.60
N ASP A 35 10.16 -38.39 -5.30
CA ASP A 35 9.24 -37.28 -5.59
C ASP A 35 8.02 -37.75 -6.40
N ARG A 36 8.21 -38.66 -7.36
CA ARG A 36 7.11 -39.25 -8.12
C ARG A 36 6.17 -40.05 -7.22
N ILE A 37 6.70 -40.94 -6.39
CA ILE A 37 5.91 -41.75 -5.47
C ILE A 37 5.17 -40.87 -4.46
N GLU A 38 5.82 -39.83 -3.92
CA GLU A 38 5.19 -38.91 -2.98
C GLU A 38 4.01 -38.16 -3.62
N ARG A 39 4.17 -37.67 -4.85
CA ARG A 39 3.08 -37.03 -5.61
C ARG A 39 1.93 -37.99 -5.88
N GLU A 40 2.24 -39.21 -6.29
CA GLU A 40 1.22 -40.23 -6.58
C GLU A 40 0.49 -40.67 -5.30
N ALA A 41 1.22 -40.89 -4.20
CA ALA A 41 0.66 -41.21 -2.90
C ALA A 41 -0.27 -40.09 -2.40
N ARG A 42 0.13 -38.81 -2.55
CA ARG A 42 -0.72 -37.66 -2.22
C ARG A 42 -1.98 -37.63 -3.08
N SER A 43 -1.85 -37.86 -4.39
CA SER A 43 -3.01 -37.91 -5.31
C SER A 43 -3.99 -39.00 -4.91
N ARG A 44 -3.50 -40.21 -4.62
CA ARG A 44 -4.33 -41.32 -4.13
C ARG A 44 -4.97 -41.03 -2.78
N ALA A 45 -4.25 -40.36 -1.87
CA ALA A 45 -4.81 -39.94 -0.58
C ALA A 45 -5.97 -38.96 -0.77
N LEU A 46 -5.80 -37.92 -1.61
CA LEU A 46 -6.85 -36.97 -1.96
C LEU A 46 -8.08 -37.65 -2.58
N GLN A 47 -7.87 -38.63 -3.46
CA GLN A 47 -8.96 -39.42 -4.04
C GLN A 47 -9.67 -40.27 -2.97
N SER A 48 -8.92 -40.98 -2.12
CA SER A 48 -9.49 -41.85 -1.08
C SER A 48 -10.30 -41.10 -0.03
N LEU A 49 -9.95 -39.83 0.22
CA LEU A 49 -10.67 -38.93 1.12
C LEU A 49 -11.82 -38.18 0.44
N GLY A 50 -12.01 -38.33 -0.87
CA GLY A 50 -13.02 -37.57 -1.63
C GLY A 50 -12.70 -36.08 -1.79
N LEU A 51 -11.44 -35.67 -1.58
CA LEU A 51 -10.99 -34.27 -1.61
C LEU A 51 -10.41 -33.85 -2.97
N ALA A 52 -10.30 -34.77 -3.93
CA ALA A 52 -9.62 -34.53 -5.19
C ALA A 52 -10.22 -33.35 -5.98
N GLU A 53 -11.55 -33.24 -6.03
CA GLU A 53 -12.24 -32.14 -6.73
C GLU A 53 -12.04 -30.80 -6.01
N MET A 54 -12.15 -30.77 -4.68
CA MET A 54 -11.93 -29.57 -3.86
C MET A 54 -10.49 -29.07 -3.95
N GLN A 55 -9.51 -29.99 -3.96
CA GLN A 55 -8.11 -29.63 -4.16
C GLN A 55 -7.87 -29.07 -5.57
N ALA A 56 -8.48 -29.66 -6.60
CA ALA A 56 -8.35 -29.14 -7.97
C ALA A 56 -8.99 -27.75 -8.12
N GLU A 57 -10.10 -27.49 -7.43
CA GLU A 57 -10.70 -26.16 -7.36
C GLU A 57 -9.78 -25.17 -6.63
N LEU A 58 -9.19 -25.57 -5.50
CA LEU A 58 -8.23 -24.73 -4.77
C LEU A 58 -7.03 -24.37 -5.65
N ASP A 59 -6.44 -25.35 -6.35
CA ASP A 59 -5.30 -25.14 -7.23
C ASP A 59 -5.64 -24.16 -8.38
N ARG A 60 -6.88 -24.23 -8.92
CA ARG A 60 -7.37 -23.27 -9.92
C ARG A 60 -7.49 -21.86 -9.34
N VAL A 61 -8.10 -21.72 -8.18
CA VAL A 61 -8.26 -20.43 -7.50
C VAL A 61 -6.89 -19.82 -7.18
N GLU A 62 -5.91 -20.63 -6.76
CA GLU A 62 -4.54 -20.17 -6.53
C GLU A 62 -3.87 -19.68 -7.82
N CYS A 63 -4.04 -20.40 -8.92
CA CYS A 63 -3.55 -19.97 -10.24
C CYS A 63 -4.21 -18.66 -10.70
N GLU A 64 -5.53 -18.53 -10.53
CA GLU A 64 -6.27 -17.31 -10.85
C GLU A 64 -5.80 -16.13 -10.00
N LYS A 65 -5.61 -16.33 -8.69
CA LYS A 65 -5.05 -15.31 -7.79
C LYS A 65 -3.69 -14.82 -8.26
N ALA A 66 -2.78 -15.74 -8.60
CA ALA A 66 -1.45 -15.38 -9.09
C ALA A 66 -1.51 -14.59 -10.42
N ALA A 67 -2.42 -14.97 -11.32
CA ALA A 67 -2.65 -14.25 -12.58
C ALA A 67 -3.21 -12.83 -12.33
N LEU A 68 -4.20 -12.71 -11.44
CA LEU A 68 -4.79 -11.43 -11.05
C LEU A 68 -3.78 -10.52 -10.35
N GLU A 69 -2.94 -11.05 -9.46
CA GLU A 69 -1.89 -10.27 -8.80
C GLU A 69 -0.87 -9.72 -9.82
N LYS A 70 -0.49 -10.53 -10.82
CA LYS A 70 0.38 -10.07 -11.91
C LYS A 70 -0.30 -8.96 -12.72
N GLN A 71 -1.58 -9.12 -13.04
CA GLN A 71 -2.35 -8.13 -13.78
C GLN A 71 -2.54 -6.83 -12.98
N GLU A 72 -2.75 -6.93 -11.67
CA GLU A 72 -2.85 -5.79 -10.75
C GLU A 72 -1.56 -4.98 -10.78
N LYS A 73 -0.40 -5.64 -10.60
CA LYS A 73 0.92 -4.98 -10.65
C LYS A 73 1.15 -4.28 -11.99
N GLN A 74 0.80 -4.94 -13.11
CA GLN A 74 0.89 -4.33 -14.44
C GLN A 74 -0.03 -3.11 -14.59
N THR A 75 -1.23 -3.16 -14.02
CA THR A 75 -2.19 -2.05 -14.07
C THR A 75 -1.71 -0.87 -13.24
N GLN A 76 -1.26 -1.10 -12.00
CA GLN A 76 -0.68 -0.07 -11.14
C GLN A 76 0.54 0.58 -11.80
N ARG A 77 1.40 -0.22 -12.46
CA ARG A 77 2.51 0.26 -13.28
C ARG A 77 2.08 1.21 -14.39
N ARG A 78 1.04 0.86 -15.14
CA ARG A 78 0.49 1.71 -16.20
C ARG A 78 -0.12 3.01 -15.64
N MET A 79 -0.81 2.94 -14.50
CA MET A 79 -1.36 4.12 -13.84
C MET A 79 -0.24 5.08 -13.40
N LEU A 80 0.82 4.55 -12.77
CA LEU A 80 1.95 5.38 -12.35
C LEU A 80 2.68 6.01 -13.54
N ALA A 81 2.90 5.26 -14.62
CA ALA A 81 3.49 5.77 -15.86
C ALA A 81 2.67 6.94 -16.42
N HIS A 82 1.35 6.79 -16.42
CA HIS A 82 0.43 7.82 -16.87
C HIS A 82 0.48 9.07 -15.99
N VAL A 83 0.47 8.92 -14.67
CA VAL A 83 0.57 10.04 -13.72
C VAL A 83 1.90 10.79 -13.87
N ARG A 84 3.00 10.07 -14.11
CA ARG A 84 4.34 10.65 -14.30
C ARG A 84 4.60 11.18 -15.72
N GLY A 85 3.75 10.84 -16.68
CA GLY A 85 3.93 11.22 -18.09
C GLY A 85 5.10 10.52 -18.79
N VAL A 86 5.49 9.33 -18.34
CA VAL A 86 6.61 8.56 -18.89
C VAL A 86 6.14 7.23 -19.49
N PRO A 87 6.88 6.65 -20.45
CA PRO A 87 6.67 5.27 -20.90
C PRO A 87 6.71 4.26 -19.74
N VAL A 88 5.98 3.16 -19.90
CA VAL A 88 5.87 2.13 -18.87
C VAL A 88 7.21 1.41 -18.65
N GLU A 89 7.99 1.30 -19.71
CA GLU A 89 9.29 0.64 -19.81
C GLU A 89 10.36 1.37 -18.99
N ASP A 90 10.25 2.69 -18.87
CA ASP A 90 11.20 3.54 -18.15
C ASP A 90 11.03 3.47 -16.62
N LEU A 91 9.96 2.82 -16.15
CA LEU A 91 9.75 2.58 -14.73
C LEU A 91 10.53 1.34 -14.27
N ALA A 92 11.44 1.54 -13.30
CA ALA A 92 12.20 0.46 -12.69
C ALA A 92 11.30 -0.54 -11.95
N ASP A 93 11.54 -1.84 -12.14
CA ASP A 93 10.76 -2.94 -11.51
C ASP A 93 10.80 -2.91 -9.98
N ASN A 94 11.83 -2.31 -9.37
CA ASN A 94 12.00 -2.23 -7.92
C ASN A 94 11.11 -1.18 -7.23
N TYR A 95 10.40 -0.33 -7.99
CA TYR A 95 9.54 0.73 -7.42
C TYR A 95 8.14 0.23 -7.04
N TYR A 96 7.77 -1.00 -7.42
CA TYR A 96 6.42 -1.58 -7.22
C TYR A 96 6.21 -2.19 -5.83
N GLY A 97 6.73 -1.52 -4.80
CA GLY A 97 6.32 -1.72 -3.42
C GLY A 97 5.17 -0.79 -3.02
N TYR A 98 4.93 -0.70 -1.71
CA TYR A 98 3.92 0.16 -1.08
C TYR A 98 3.93 1.62 -1.60
N HIS A 99 5.11 2.16 -1.93
CA HIS A 99 5.29 3.57 -2.30
C HIS A 99 4.75 3.98 -3.68
N GLY A 100 4.67 3.08 -4.67
CA GLY A 100 4.16 3.44 -6.00
C GLY A 100 2.65 3.71 -6.02
N ASN A 101 1.91 3.03 -5.13
CA ASN A 101 0.46 3.17 -5.02
C ASN A 101 0.08 4.52 -4.35
N ASP A 102 0.92 5.02 -3.46
CA ASP A 102 0.68 6.28 -2.74
C ASP A 102 0.75 7.51 -3.66
N GLU A 103 1.60 7.51 -4.68
CA GLU A 103 1.73 8.62 -5.63
C GLU A 103 0.48 8.76 -6.50
N VAL A 104 0.00 7.64 -7.06
CA VAL A 104 -1.24 7.62 -7.85
C VAL A 104 -2.43 8.05 -6.99
N LYS A 105 -2.57 7.52 -5.77
CA LYS A 105 -3.61 7.94 -4.83
C LYS A 105 -3.56 9.43 -4.51
N THR A 106 -2.36 9.97 -4.30
CA THR A 106 -2.16 11.40 -4.03
C THR A 106 -2.55 12.25 -5.24
N ALA A 107 -2.16 11.84 -6.45
CA ALA A 107 -2.53 12.54 -7.68
C ALA A 107 -4.06 12.54 -7.89
N VAL A 108 -4.72 11.39 -7.68
CA VAL A 108 -6.18 11.27 -7.73
C VAL A 108 -6.83 12.15 -6.69
N SER A 109 -6.40 12.10 -5.42
CA SER A 109 -6.98 12.90 -4.34
C SER A 109 -6.87 14.41 -4.59
N ARG A 110 -5.70 14.88 -5.08
CA ARG A 110 -5.52 16.29 -5.46
C ARG A 110 -6.47 16.69 -6.58
N ARG A 111 -6.60 15.85 -7.61
CA ARG A 111 -7.47 16.14 -8.75
C ARG A 111 -8.95 16.06 -8.39
N GLN A 112 -9.31 15.11 -7.53
CA GLN A 112 -10.65 14.97 -6.98
C GLN A 112 -11.07 16.22 -6.23
N LYS A 113 -10.21 16.79 -5.38
CA LYS A 113 -10.54 18.03 -4.65
C LYS A 113 -10.90 19.19 -5.57
N ILE A 114 -10.17 19.35 -6.68
CA ILE A 114 -10.47 20.38 -7.69
C ILE A 114 -11.86 20.13 -8.29
N HIS A 115 -12.15 18.88 -8.69
CA HIS A 115 -13.45 18.54 -9.25
C HIS A 115 -14.59 18.64 -8.23
N GLU A 116 -14.34 18.37 -6.95
CA GLU A 116 -15.31 18.60 -5.88
C GLU A 116 -15.64 20.09 -5.74
N ASP A 117 -14.63 20.96 -5.78
CA ASP A 117 -14.85 22.41 -5.73
C ASP A 117 -15.59 22.92 -6.99
N GLU A 118 -15.27 22.37 -8.17
CA GLU A 118 -16.00 22.65 -9.43
C GLU A 118 -17.48 22.23 -9.32
N LEU A 119 -17.75 21.02 -8.84
CA LEU A 119 -19.12 20.50 -8.65
C LEU A 119 -19.90 21.29 -7.59
N LEU A 120 -19.22 21.74 -6.53
CA LEU A 120 -19.84 22.62 -5.53
C LEU A 120 -20.23 23.98 -6.14
N ALA A 121 -19.44 24.51 -7.07
CA ALA A 121 -19.73 25.79 -7.71
C ALA A 121 -20.99 25.76 -8.61
N GLU A 122 -21.43 24.57 -9.04
CA GLU A 122 -22.61 24.39 -9.90
C GLU A 122 -23.95 24.55 -9.15
N CYS A 123 -23.96 24.53 -7.82
CA CYS A 123 -25.18 24.62 -7.02
C CYS A 123 -25.15 25.77 -6.00
N ASP A 124 -26.33 26.32 -5.68
CA ASP A 124 -26.46 27.46 -4.76
C ASP A 124 -25.86 27.16 -3.37
N THR A 125 -26.20 26.01 -2.81
CA THR A 125 -25.67 25.55 -1.52
C THR A 125 -24.16 25.34 -1.56
N GLY A 126 -23.63 24.81 -2.67
CA GLY A 126 -22.20 24.57 -2.82
C GLY A 126 -21.40 25.87 -2.98
N ARG A 127 -21.95 26.87 -3.67
CA ARG A 127 -21.36 28.23 -3.73
C ARG A 127 -21.27 28.87 -2.35
N GLU A 128 -22.30 28.72 -1.51
CA GLU A 128 -22.26 29.22 -0.14
C GLU A 128 -21.20 28.47 0.71
N ILE A 129 -21.08 27.15 0.53
CA ILE A 129 -20.01 26.36 1.17
C ILE A 129 -18.63 26.86 0.75
N LEU A 130 -18.40 27.11 -0.54
CA LEU A 130 -17.12 27.62 -1.04
C LEU A 130 -16.80 29.01 -0.46
N ARG A 131 -17.79 29.91 -0.43
CA ARG A 131 -17.65 31.25 0.18
C ARG A 131 -17.27 31.16 1.65
N LEU A 132 -17.93 30.31 2.43
CA LEU A 132 -17.62 30.14 3.86
C LEU A 132 -16.24 29.51 4.09
N ARG A 133 -15.78 28.64 3.19
CA ARG A 133 -14.41 28.08 3.25
C ARG A 133 -13.36 29.17 3.02
N GLU A 134 -13.57 30.04 2.04
CA GLU A 134 -12.69 31.17 1.76
C GLU A 134 -12.64 32.14 2.94
N GLU A 135 -13.80 32.55 3.47
CA GLU A 135 -13.90 33.42 4.64
C GLU A 135 -13.17 32.83 5.86
N LYS A 136 -13.30 31.51 6.10
CA LYS A 136 -12.64 30.84 7.22
C LYS A 136 -11.11 30.95 7.14
N GLU A 137 -10.52 30.68 5.99
CA GLU A 137 -9.06 30.74 5.83
C GLU A 137 -8.57 32.19 5.95
N ASN A 138 -9.24 33.13 5.28
CA ASN A 138 -8.87 34.55 5.36
C ASN A 138 -9.01 35.12 6.78
N LEU A 139 -10.05 34.72 7.52
CA LEU A 139 -10.27 35.16 8.89
C LEU A 139 -9.18 34.63 9.83
N LEU A 140 -8.71 33.39 9.66
CA LEU A 140 -7.61 32.84 10.45
C LEU A 140 -6.30 33.59 10.22
N ASP A 141 -5.97 33.87 8.95
CA ASP A 141 -4.81 34.69 8.59
C ASP A 141 -4.93 36.11 9.14
N THR A 142 -6.14 36.68 9.09
CA THR A 142 -6.43 38.02 9.62
C THR A 142 -6.31 38.07 11.14
N ILE A 143 -6.75 37.04 11.87
CA ILE A 143 -6.59 36.93 13.33
C ILE A 143 -5.11 36.78 13.71
N TRP A 144 -4.36 35.98 12.94
CA TRP A 144 -2.92 35.86 13.11
C TRP A 144 -2.20 37.20 12.89
N LEU A 145 -2.62 37.97 11.88
CA LEU A 145 -2.11 39.32 11.64
C LEU A 145 -2.54 40.31 12.74
N ALA A 146 -3.78 40.22 13.22
CA ALA A 146 -4.31 41.07 14.30
C ALA A 146 -3.53 40.88 15.61
N SER A 147 -2.99 39.68 15.85
CA SER A 147 -2.13 39.35 16.99
C SER A 147 -0.63 39.58 16.72
N SER A 148 -0.25 39.94 15.49
CA SER A 148 1.14 40.19 15.09
C SER A 148 1.61 41.63 15.39
N PRO A 149 2.94 41.87 15.51
CA PRO A 149 3.52 43.20 15.73
C PRO A 149 3.08 44.24 14.69
N SER A 150 3.03 45.51 15.09
CA SER A 150 2.53 46.65 14.29
C SER A 150 3.21 46.83 12.92
N GLN A 151 4.46 46.38 12.79
CA GLN A 151 5.23 46.40 11.54
C GLN A 151 4.64 45.48 10.47
N LEU A 152 4.16 44.30 10.86
CA LEU A 152 3.52 43.34 9.95
C LEU A 152 2.12 43.81 9.53
N LYS A 153 1.35 44.40 10.45
CA LYS A 153 0.06 45.04 10.13
C LYS A 153 0.24 46.14 9.07
N THR A 154 1.24 46.99 9.24
CA THR A 154 1.53 48.09 8.32
C THR A 154 1.93 47.57 6.92
N LEU A 155 2.73 46.51 6.87
CA LEU A 155 3.15 45.90 5.62
C LEU A 155 1.96 45.25 4.89
N TRP A 156 1.08 44.58 5.64
CA TRP A 156 -0.14 43.99 5.11
C TRP A 156 -1.11 45.02 4.54
N THR A 157 -1.36 46.13 5.25
CA THR A 157 -2.22 47.22 4.74
C THR A 157 -1.70 47.77 3.42
N LYS A 158 -0.38 47.98 3.30
CA LYS A 158 0.24 48.45 2.04
C LYS A 158 0.11 47.44 0.91
N VAL A 159 0.16 46.14 1.20
CA VAL A 159 -0.04 45.07 0.21
C VAL A 159 -1.52 45.00 -0.21
N ALA A 160 -2.46 45.13 0.73
CA ALA A 160 -3.89 45.16 0.42
C ALA A 160 -4.27 46.38 -0.44
N GLU A 161 -3.72 47.56 -0.13
CA GLU A 161 -3.87 48.78 -0.94
C GLU A 161 -3.31 48.59 -2.37
N LEU A 162 -2.14 47.95 -2.49
CA LEU A 162 -1.54 47.64 -3.78
C LEU A 162 -2.40 46.68 -4.62
N LEU A 163 -3.09 45.74 -3.97
CA LEU A 163 -3.92 44.73 -4.62
C LEU A 163 -5.40 45.14 -4.76
N SER A 164 -5.79 46.31 -4.23
CA SER A 164 -7.18 46.81 -4.23
C SER A 164 -8.17 45.84 -3.58
N THR A 165 -7.75 45.11 -2.55
CA THR A 165 -8.57 44.12 -1.84
C THR A 165 -9.21 44.75 -0.61
N GLU A 166 -10.54 44.77 -0.54
CA GLU A 166 -11.27 45.27 0.63
C GLU A 166 -11.57 44.14 1.63
N PRO A 167 -11.23 44.30 2.93
CA PRO A 167 -11.49 43.27 3.93
C PRO A 167 -12.99 43.11 4.23
N THR A 168 -13.39 41.86 4.49
CA THR A 168 -14.78 41.52 4.81
C THR A 168 -15.21 42.12 6.15
N GLN A 169 -16.51 42.04 6.47
CA GLN A 169 -17.01 42.58 7.74
C GLN A 169 -16.38 41.87 8.96
N LEU A 170 -16.20 40.54 8.90
CA LEU A 170 -15.60 39.76 9.99
C LEU A 170 -14.10 40.03 10.13
N GLU A 171 -13.39 40.19 9.01
CA GLU A 171 -11.96 40.55 9.01
C GLU A 171 -11.73 41.94 9.61
N ARG A 172 -12.60 42.90 9.29
CA ARG A 172 -12.57 44.24 9.89
C ARG A 172 -12.77 44.19 11.39
N ASP A 173 -13.73 43.39 11.84
CA ASP A 173 -14.00 43.20 13.26
C ASP A 173 -12.79 42.53 13.97
N ALA A 174 -12.11 41.58 13.30
CA ALA A 174 -10.90 40.93 13.82
C ALA A 174 -9.69 41.88 13.91
N LEU A 175 -9.45 42.73 12.90
CA LEU A 175 -8.35 43.72 12.89
C LEU A 175 -8.54 44.81 13.95
N ALA A 176 -9.78 45.09 14.35
CA ALA A 176 -10.12 46.05 15.40
C ALA A 176 -9.84 45.53 16.81
N ILE A 177 -9.55 44.24 16.98
CA ILE A 177 -9.18 43.65 18.28
C ILE A 177 -7.77 44.14 18.64
N PRO A 178 -7.60 44.89 19.76
CA PRO A 178 -6.29 45.35 20.18
C PRO A 178 -5.40 44.15 20.48
N ALA A 179 -4.18 44.17 19.94
CA ALA A 179 -3.19 43.16 20.28
C ALA A 179 -2.97 43.23 21.79
N LEU A 180 -3.02 42.08 22.48
CA LEU A 180 -2.54 42.00 23.85
C LEU A 180 -1.07 42.40 23.80
N ASP A 181 -0.76 43.58 24.31
CA ASP A 181 0.60 44.04 24.47
C ASP A 181 1.36 42.94 25.21
N ALA A 182 2.32 42.30 24.52
CA ALA A 182 3.37 41.52 25.15
C ALA A 182 4.33 42.48 25.89
N SER A 183 3.75 43.22 26.83
CA SER A 183 4.41 44.08 27.82
C SER A 183 3.99 43.58 29.20
N GLY A 184 4.23 42.29 29.45
CA GLY A 184 4.20 41.72 30.80
C GLY A 184 5.62 41.76 31.36
N ASN A 185 5.82 42.60 32.38
CA ASN A 185 6.88 42.46 33.38
C ASN A 185 6.81 41.08 34.06
#